data_AF-A0A5J4RM05-F1
#
_entry.id   AF-A0A5J4RM05-F1
#
_cell.length_a   1.000
_cell.length_b   1.000
_cell.length_c   1.000
_cell.angle_alpha   90.00
_cell.angle_beta   90.00
_cell.angle_gamma   90.00
#
_symmetry.space_group_name_H-M   'P 1'
#
loop_
_entity.id
_entity.type
_entity.pdbx_description
1 polymer ?
#
loop_
_entity_poly.entity_id
_entity_poly.type
_entity_poly.pdbx_seq_one_letter_code
_entity_poly.pdbx_strand_id
1 'polypeptide(L)'
;MPLYLKHVEDSFQWGIWKTNESAEELLNILPNRGKYEEALQGFMAAYRRLEWLSVRVLLYRLLNEEKDVAYYSTGKPYLSDNSYHIGISHTRGYVVIILSRTVKVGIDIEQYGERVQRVAHKFMRKDESLSIYLDSEIWSLLLHWSAKEVMIKCIDAMGIDFREHLRIYPFQVQECIDRLIVAENTERMKDSEL
;
A
#
# COMPACT_ATOMS: atom_id res chain seq x y z
N MET A 1 -3.88 18.00 11.67
CA MET A 1 -3.82 17.81 10.20
C MET A 1 -3.46 16.35 9.94
N PRO A 2 -4.37 15.51 9.46
CA PRO A 2 -4.02 14.08 9.29
C PRO A 2 -3.86 13.58 7.85
N LEU A 3 -3.81 14.46 6.82
CA LEU A 3 -3.02 14.13 5.63
C LEU A 3 -1.56 14.30 6.02
N TYR A 4 -0.85 13.19 6.23
CA TYR A 4 0.51 13.19 6.72
C TYR A 4 1.49 13.58 5.61
N LEU A 5 1.37 12.91 4.47
CA LEU A 5 2.16 13.18 3.26
C LEU A 5 1.27 13.02 2.03
N LYS A 6 1.54 13.80 0.98
CA LYS A 6 0.91 13.69 -0.33
C LYS A 6 1.94 14.01 -1.40
N HIS A 7 1.88 13.27 -2.49
CA HIS A 7 2.66 13.51 -3.69
C HIS A 7 1.76 13.41 -4.91
N VAL A 8 1.99 14.29 -5.88
CA VAL A 8 1.21 14.36 -7.12
C VAL A 8 2.17 14.53 -8.28
N GLU A 9 2.04 13.65 -9.25
CA GLU A 9 2.65 13.76 -10.56
C GLU A 9 1.59 13.65 -11.66
N ASP A 10 2.00 13.80 -12.91
CA ASP A 10 1.10 13.76 -14.07
C ASP A 10 0.38 12.40 -14.21
N SER A 11 1.06 11.31 -13.89
CA SER A 11 0.57 9.93 -14.14
C SER A 11 0.11 9.18 -12.89
N PHE A 12 0.56 9.60 -11.70
CA PHE A 12 0.16 9.01 -10.43
C PHE A 12 0.14 10.05 -9.30
N GLN A 13 -0.59 9.73 -8.23
CA GLN A 13 -0.51 10.44 -6.97
C GLN A 13 -0.64 9.45 -5.82
N TRP A 14 -0.10 9.78 -4.67
CA TRP A 14 -0.29 8.99 -3.46
C TRP A 14 -0.42 9.88 -2.23
N GLY A 15 -0.98 9.33 -1.17
CA GLY A 15 -1.04 10.00 0.12
C GLY A 15 -0.98 9.01 1.28
N ILE A 16 -0.51 9.52 2.42
CA ILE A 16 -0.48 8.81 3.70
C ILE A 16 -1.38 9.55 4.67
N TRP A 17 -2.27 8.80 5.32
CA TRP A 17 -3.09 9.27 6.42
C TRP A 17 -2.57 8.68 7.73
N LYS A 18 -2.40 9.54 8.74
CA LYS A 18 -2.13 9.10 10.10
C LYS A 18 -3.43 9.15 10.90
N THR A 19 -3.94 7.99 11.29
CA THR A 19 -5.20 7.87 12.01
C THR A 19 -5.01 8.19 13.49
N ASN A 20 -5.34 9.42 13.87
CA ASN A 20 -5.42 9.83 15.28
C ASN A 20 -6.86 10.17 15.71
N GLU A 21 -7.77 10.23 14.74
CA GLU A 21 -9.18 10.54 14.91
C GLU A 21 -9.97 9.34 15.44
N SER A 22 -11.04 9.65 16.16
CA SER A 22 -12.15 8.75 16.42
C SER A 22 -12.94 8.45 15.14
N ALA A 23 -13.76 7.39 15.18
CA ALA A 23 -14.64 7.06 14.06
C ALA A 23 -15.65 8.19 13.78
N GLU A 24 -16.12 8.89 14.81
CA GLU A 24 -17.06 10.00 14.68
C GLU A 24 -16.44 11.19 13.93
N GLU A 25 -15.19 11.54 14.27
CA GLU A 25 -14.44 12.60 13.58
C GLU A 25 -14.19 12.25 12.11
N LEU A 26 -13.82 11.01 11.81
CA LEU A 26 -13.64 10.55 10.42
C LEU A 26 -14.95 10.60 9.62
N LEU A 27 -16.07 10.19 10.23
CA LEU A 27 -17.39 10.26 9.61
C LEU A 27 -17.81 11.70 9.29
N ASN A 28 -17.45 12.67 10.13
CA ASN A 28 -17.74 14.09 9.89
C ASN A 28 -16.94 14.70 8.74
N ILE A 29 -15.86 14.06 8.28
CA ILE A 29 -15.10 14.50 7.12
C ILE A 29 -15.76 14.05 5.80
N LEU A 30 -16.50 12.94 5.84
CA LEU A 30 -17.08 12.32 4.66
C LEU A 30 -18.42 12.96 4.28
N PRO A 31 -18.72 13.14 2.98
CA PRO A 31 -19.91 13.86 2.56
C PRO A 31 -21.22 13.09 2.82
N ASN A 32 -21.20 11.75 2.70
CA ASN A 32 -22.38 10.91 2.93
C ASN A 32 -22.26 10.08 4.22
N ARG A 33 -22.40 10.75 5.38
CA ARG A 33 -22.23 10.13 6.70
C ARG A 33 -23.08 8.85 6.89
N GLY A 34 -24.36 8.87 6.52
CA GLY A 34 -25.29 7.76 6.77
C GLY A 34 -24.88 6.46 6.07
N LYS A 35 -24.38 6.55 4.83
CA LYS A 35 -23.82 5.41 4.08
C LYS A 35 -22.68 4.73 4.82
N TYR A 36 -21.78 5.52 5.40
CA TYR A 36 -20.63 4.98 6.13
C TYR A 36 -21.03 4.41 7.48
N GLU A 37 -21.95 5.06 8.20
CA GLU A 37 -22.49 4.53 9.47
C GLU A 37 -23.15 3.16 9.30
N GLU A 38 -23.93 2.97 8.24
CA GLU A 38 -24.53 1.67 7.91
C GLU A 38 -23.44 0.61 7.65
N ALA A 39 -22.44 0.94 6.82
CA ALA A 39 -21.34 0.03 6.52
C ALA A 39 -20.52 -0.37 7.77
N LEU A 40 -20.40 0.53 8.76
CA LEU A 40 -19.68 0.26 10.01
C LEU A 40 -20.32 -0.83 10.87
N GLN A 41 -21.62 -1.12 10.69
CA GLN A 41 -22.31 -2.20 11.42
C GLN A 41 -21.73 -3.57 11.10
N GLY A 42 -21.14 -3.76 9.92
CA GLY A 42 -20.49 -5.00 9.50
C GLY A 42 -19.14 -5.28 10.17
N PHE A 43 -18.56 -4.30 10.89
CA PHE A 43 -17.25 -4.45 11.52
C PHE A 43 -17.38 -4.71 13.02
N MET A 44 -16.85 -5.84 13.48
CA MET A 44 -16.81 -6.17 14.91
C MET A 44 -15.70 -5.42 15.66
N ALA A 45 -14.52 -5.27 15.05
CA ALA A 45 -13.36 -4.69 15.70
C ALA A 45 -13.24 -3.18 15.44
N ALA A 46 -13.06 -2.39 16.51
CA ALA A 46 -12.97 -0.93 16.42
C ALA A 46 -11.80 -0.45 15.54
N TYR A 47 -10.64 -1.10 15.62
CA TYR A 47 -9.49 -0.73 14.79
C TYR A 47 -9.77 -0.93 13.29
N ARG A 48 -10.53 -1.97 12.91
CA ARG A 48 -10.95 -2.19 11.52
C ARG A 48 -11.89 -1.09 11.02
N ARG A 49 -12.77 -0.58 11.87
CA ARG A 49 -13.64 0.57 11.56
C ARG A 49 -12.79 1.81 11.26
N LEU A 50 -11.78 2.09 12.09
CA LEU A 50 -10.88 3.22 11.91
C LEU A 50 -10.03 3.09 10.64
N GLU A 51 -9.43 1.92 10.38
CA GLU A 51 -8.71 1.64 9.13
C GLU A 51 -9.61 1.86 7.92
N TRP A 52 -10.81 1.29 7.96
CA TRP A 52 -11.77 1.36 6.87
C TRP A 52 -12.19 2.81 6.59
N LEU A 53 -12.56 3.59 7.60
CA LEU A 53 -12.91 5.01 7.45
C LEU A 53 -11.71 5.84 6.97
N SER A 54 -10.52 5.59 7.50
CA SER A 54 -9.30 6.34 7.14
C SER A 54 -8.97 6.20 5.66
N VAL A 55 -9.18 5.00 5.07
CA VAL A 55 -9.07 4.80 3.62
C VAL A 55 -10.05 5.70 2.86
N ARG A 56 -11.31 5.78 3.28
CA ARG A 56 -12.34 6.57 2.57
C ARG A 56 -12.05 8.06 2.71
N VAL A 57 -11.65 8.50 3.90
CA VAL A 57 -11.27 9.89 4.14
C VAL A 57 -10.05 10.26 3.31
N LEU A 58 -9.00 9.43 3.28
CA LEU A 58 -7.81 9.69 2.47
C LEU A 58 -8.16 9.75 0.98
N LEU A 59 -8.95 8.80 0.47
CA LEU A 59 -9.38 8.79 -0.93
C LEU A 59 -10.17 10.06 -1.28
N TYR A 60 -11.15 10.43 -0.44
CA TYR A 60 -11.93 11.66 -0.59
C TYR A 60 -11.03 12.89 -0.60
N ARG A 61 -10.03 12.97 0.27
CA ARG A 61 -9.07 14.09 0.33
C ARG A 61 -8.13 14.14 -0.87
N LEU A 62 -7.74 13.00 -1.43
CA LEU A 62 -6.87 12.94 -2.61
C LEU A 62 -7.61 13.38 -3.88
N LEU A 63 -8.87 12.97 -4.03
CA LEU A 63 -9.67 13.21 -5.23
C LEU A 63 -10.60 14.42 -5.14
N ASN A 64 -10.83 14.93 -3.93
CA ASN A 64 -11.86 15.93 -3.63
C ASN A 64 -13.25 15.52 -4.17
N GLU A 65 -13.51 14.22 -4.19
CA GLU A 65 -14.69 13.59 -4.74
C GLU A 65 -14.94 12.28 -3.99
N GLU A 66 -16.20 11.98 -3.69
CA GLU A 66 -16.56 10.71 -3.09
C GLU A 66 -16.49 9.59 -4.14
N LYS A 67 -15.73 8.54 -3.86
CA LYS A 67 -15.60 7.36 -4.74
C LYS A 67 -16.00 6.09 -4.01
N ASP A 68 -16.61 5.18 -4.75
CA ASP A 68 -16.94 3.84 -4.27
C ASP A 68 -15.78 2.88 -4.49
N VAL A 69 -15.29 2.30 -3.39
CA VAL A 69 -14.27 1.24 -3.41
C VAL A 69 -14.97 -0.11 -3.34
N ALA A 70 -14.85 -0.87 -4.43
CA ALA A 70 -15.27 -2.27 -4.51
C ALA A 70 -14.04 -3.19 -4.48
N TYR A 71 -14.28 -4.50 -4.38
CA TYR A 71 -13.23 -5.51 -4.27
C TYR A 71 -13.48 -6.65 -5.26
N TYR A 72 -12.44 -7.07 -5.97
CA TYR A 72 -12.48 -8.28 -6.78
C TYR A 72 -12.58 -9.53 -5.91
N SER A 73 -12.88 -10.69 -6.52
CA SER A 73 -12.88 -11.98 -5.82
C SER A 73 -11.52 -12.35 -5.21
N THR A 74 -10.43 -11.78 -5.74
CA THR A 74 -9.08 -11.89 -5.18
C THR A 74 -8.85 -11.02 -3.94
N GLY A 75 -9.79 -10.13 -3.61
CA GLY A 75 -9.66 -9.13 -2.55
C GLY A 75 -8.95 -7.85 -2.98
N LYS A 76 -8.54 -7.71 -4.25
CA LYS A 76 -7.93 -6.48 -4.75
C LYS A 76 -8.96 -5.34 -4.84
N PRO A 77 -8.67 -4.16 -4.26
CA PRO A 77 -9.58 -3.01 -4.34
C PRO A 77 -9.58 -2.37 -5.73
N TYR A 78 -10.72 -1.85 -6.14
CA TYR A 78 -10.87 -1.01 -7.34
C TYR A 78 -11.93 0.06 -7.12
N LEU A 79 -11.89 1.14 -7.92
CA LEU A 79 -12.96 2.13 -7.93
C LEU A 79 -14.08 1.66 -8.87
N SER A 80 -15.33 1.68 -8.40
CA SER A 80 -16.48 1.18 -9.16
C SER A 80 -16.71 1.91 -10.49
N ASP A 81 -16.26 3.16 -10.59
CA ASP A 81 -16.34 3.98 -11.81
C ASP A 81 -15.15 3.77 -12.76
N ASN A 82 -14.17 2.93 -12.38
CA ASN A 82 -12.93 2.67 -13.12
C ASN A 82 -12.13 3.94 -13.46
N SER A 83 -12.31 5.03 -12.71
CA SER A 83 -11.64 6.31 -12.98
C SER A 83 -10.13 6.29 -12.68
N TYR A 84 -9.70 5.41 -11.77
CA TYR A 84 -8.30 5.20 -11.42
C TYR A 84 -8.02 3.73 -11.10
N HIS A 85 -6.79 3.31 -11.39
CA HIS A 85 -6.16 2.19 -10.72
C HIS A 85 -5.75 2.62 -9.31
N ILE A 86 -6.01 1.77 -8.31
CA ILE A 86 -5.68 2.05 -6.92
C ILE A 86 -4.86 0.95 -6.28
N GLY A 87 -3.94 1.35 -5.40
CA GLY A 87 -3.31 0.49 -4.41
C GLY A 87 -3.61 1.04 -3.02
N ILE A 88 -3.94 0.15 -2.09
CA ILE A 88 -4.23 0.50 -0.69
C ILE A 88 -3.35 -0.39 0.19
N SER A 89 -2.68 0.20 1.18
CA SER A 89 -2.07 -0.53 2.28
C SER A 89 -2.31 0.18 3.61
N HIS A 90 -2.18 -0.55 4.70
CA HIS A 90 -2.34 0.01 6.04
C HIS A 90 -1.44 -0.73 7.03
N THR A 91 -0.98 0.01 8.03
CA THR A 91 -0.27 -0.52 9.19
C THR A 91 -0.80 0.18 10.44
N ARG A 92 -0.25 -0.11 11.62
CA ARG A 92 -0.78 0.42 12.88
C ARG A 92 -0.79 1.95 12.89
N GLY A 93 -1.99 2.53 12.79
CA GLY A 93 -2.21 3.98 12.83
C GLY A 93 -1.93 4.71 11.51
N TYR A 94 -1.68 4.00 10.41
CA TYR A 94 -1.42 4.61 9.10
C TYR A 94 -2.14 3.89 7.97
N VAL A 95 -2.62 4.66 7.01
CA VAL A 95 -3.15 4.18 5.73
C VAL A 95 -2.41 4.88 4.61
N VAL A 96 -2.12 4.17 3.53
CA VAL A 96 -1.55 4.73 2.30
C VAL A 96 -2.42 4.35 1.10
N ILE A 97 -2.60 5.30 0.19
CA ILE A 97 -3.28 5.08 -1.10
C ILE A 97 -2.39 5.62 -2.22
N ILE A 98 -2.23 4.83 -3.28
CA ILE A 98 -1.71 5.27 -4.58
C ILE A 98 -2.82 5.21 -5.63
N LEU A 99 -2.81 6.17 -6.55
CA LEU A 99 -3.78 6.35 -7.63
C LEU A 99 -3.01 6.54 -8.95
N SER A 100 -3.45 5.90 -10.02
CA SER A 100 -2.99 6.20 -11.38
C SER A 100 -4.15 6.13 -12.38
N ARG A 101 -4.12 7.00 -13.39
CA ARG A 101 -5.13 7.02 -14.46
C ARG A 101 -4.81 6.05 -15.60
N THR A 102 -3.56 5.63 -15.73
CA THR A 102 -3.05 4.98 -16.95
C THR A 102 -2.50 3.59 -16.71
N VAL A 103 -1.94 3.32 -15.53
CA VAL A 103 -1.25 2.05 -15.25
C VAL A 103 -1.72 1.45 -13.93
N LYS A 104 -1.65 0.12 -13.85
CA LYS A 104 -1.85 -0.59 -12.57
C LYS A 104 -0.78 -0.15 -11.58
N VAL A 105 -1.20 0.10 -10.35
CA VAL A 105 -0.32 0.55 -9.27
C VAL A 105 -0.49 -0.33 -8.03
N GLY A 106 0.58 -0.43 -7.25
CA GLY A 106 0.60 -1.07 -5.94
C GLY A 106 1.39 -0.19 -4.97
N ILE A 107 1.02 -0.23 -3.70
CA ILE A 107 1.74 0.49 -2.64
C ILE A 107 1.72 -0.35 -1.37
N ASP A 108 2.74 -0.17 -0.55
CA ASP A 108 2.84 -0.82 0.74
C ASP A 108 3.35 0.13 1.81
N ILE A 109 2.97 -0.13 3.06
CA ILE A 109 3.42 0.63 4.23
C ILE A 109 3.62 -0.34 5.38
N GLU A 110 4.81 -0.33 5.96
CA GLU A 110 5.16 -1.21 7.06
C GLU A 110 5.61 -0.43 8.29
N GLN A 111 5.39 -1.03 9.45
CA GLN A 111 5.91 -0.52 10.71
C GLN A 111 7.20 -1.27 11.06
N TYR A 112 8.20 -0.53 11.54
CA TYR A 112 9.41 -1.15 12.07
C TYR A 112 9.08 -2.21 13.15
N GLY A 113 9.62 -3.42 12.98
CA GLY A 113 9.45 -4.48 13.95
C GLY A 113 10.30 -5.72 13.66
N GLU A 114 10.92 -6.27 14.71
CA GLU A 114 11.81 -7.43 14.63
C GLU A 114 11.12 -8.72 14.17
N ARG A 115 9.78 -8.74 14.16
CA ARG A 115 9.01 -9.91 13.73
C ARG A 115 9.35 -10.33 12.29
N VAL A 116 9.75 -9.39 11.44
CA VAL A 116 10.15 -9.67 10.05
C VAL A 116 11.31 -10.67 9.98
N GLN A 117 12.28 -10.59 10.90
CA GLN A 117 13.43 -11.52 10.93
C GLN A 117 12.98 -12.96 11.14
N ARG A 118 11.97 -13.19 12.00
CA ARG A 118 11.46 -14.55 12.28
C ARG A 118 10.81 -15.20 11.07
N VAL A 119 10.33 -14.41 10.12
CA VAL A 119 9.66 -14.89 8.90
C VAL A 119 10.48 -14.68 7.63
N ALA A 120 11.69 -14.11 7.73
CA ALA A 120 12.59 -13.87 6.60
C ALA A 120 12.77 -15.09 5.71
N HIS A 121 12.96 -16.27 6.30
CA HIS A 121 13.11 -17.53 5.57
C HIS A 121 11.92 -17.94 4.69
N LYS A 122 10.74 -17.33 4.88
CA LYS A 122 9.52 -17.59 4.10
C LYS A 122 9.41 -16.72 2.85
N PHE A 123 10.12 -15.61 2.78
CA PHE A 123 10.06 -14.70 1.64
C PHE A 123 11.42 -14.44 1.02
N MET A 124 12.52 -14.50 1.76
CA MET A 124 13.87 -14.30 1.21
C MET A 124 14.34 -15.54 0.44
N ARG A 125 14.79 -15.31 -0.79
CA ARG A 125 15.46 -16.31 -1.59
C ARG A 125 16.92 -16.45 -1.20
N LYS A 126 17.51 -17.59 -1.59
CA LYS A 126 18.95 -17.84 -1.39
C LYS A 126 19.82 -16.98 -2.32
N ASP A 127 19.28 -16.54 -3.46
CA ASP A 127 19.95 -15.72 -4.47
C ASP A 127 19.62 -14.22 -4.35
N GLU A 128 18.92 -13.81 -3.31
CA GLU A 128 18.67 -12.42 -2.95
C GLU A 128 19.72 -11.94 -1.92
N SER A 129 20.24 -10.73 -2.14
CA SER A 129 21.18 -10.09 -1.23
C SER A 129 20.51 -8.93 -0.51
N LEU A 130 20.67 -8.84 0.82
CA LEU A 130 20.23 -7.67 1.57
C LEU A 130 21.19 -6.50 1.32
N SER A 131 20.70 -5.43 0.71
CA SER A 131 21.34 -4.11 0.79
C SER A 131 21.10 -3.57 2.20
N ILE A 132 22.16 -3.42 3.01
CA ILE A 132 22.05 -2.84 4.35
C ILE A 132 21.54 -1.41 4.21
N TYR A 133 20.42 -1.12 4.86
CA TYR A 133 19.81 0.20 4.91
C TYR A 133 19.75 0.71 6.35
N LEU A 134 20.20 1.96 6.57
CA LEU A 134 20.32 2.61 7.89
C LEU A 134 21.02 1.74 8.94
N ASP A 135 22.08 1.03 8.55
CA ASP A 135 22.83 0.10 9.40
C ASP A 135 21.94 -0.93 10.13
N SER A 136 20.80 -1.30 9.53
CA SER A 136 19.80 -2.19 10.12
C SER A 136 19.35 -3.28 9.16
N GLU A 137 19.60 -4.53 9.55
CA GLU A 137 19.05 -5.69 8.85
C GLU A 137 17.51 -5.68 8.85
N ILE A 138 16.87 -5.20 9.92
CA ILE A 138 15.42 -5.15 10.04
C ILE A 138 14.83 -4.22 8.97
N TRP A 139 15.40 -3.03 8.79
CA TRP A 139 14.97 -2.13 7.72
C TRP A 139 15.16 -2.75 6.34
N SER A 140 16.27 -3.46 6.13
CA SER A 140 16.58 -4.14 4.88
C SER A 140 15.59 -5.27 4.55
N LEU A 141 15.17 -6.02 5.58
CA LEU A 141 14.18 -7.08 5.47
C LEU A 141 12.76 -6.54 5.25
N LEU A 142 12.39 -5.45 5.94
CA LEU A 142 11.11 -4.78 5.72
C LEU A 142 11.00 -4.25 4.30
N LEU A 143 12.10 -3.76 3.74
CA LEU A 143 12.13 -3.32 2.34
C LEU A 143 11.86 -4.45 1.35
N HIS A 144 12.51 -5.60 1.55
CA HIS A 144 12.26 -6.79 0.72
C HIS A 144 10.82 -7.29 0.87
N TRP A 145 10.31 -7.30 2.11
CA TRP A 145 8.93 -7.67 2.41
C TRP A 145 7.94 -6.75 1.69
N SER A 146 8.07 -5.43 1.88
CA SER A 146 7.20 -4.44 1.24
C SER A 146 7.27 -4.50 -0.29
N ALA A 147 8.46 -4.67 -0.87
CA ALA A 147 8.60 -4.82 -2.31
C ALA A 147 7.83 -6.05 -2.84
N LYS A 148 7.92 -7.20 -2.15
CA LYS A 148 7.18 -8.41 -2.52
C LYS A 148 5.67 -8.27 -2.34
N GLU A 149 5.22 -7.62 -1.26
CA GLU A 149 3.81 -7.29 -1.07
C GLU A 149 3.26 -6.42 -2.21
N VAL A 150 4.01 -5.41 -2.66
CA VAL A 150 3.65 -4.60 -3.84
C VAL A 150 3.56 -5.46 -5.10
N MET A 151 4.53 -6.35 -5.34
CA MET A 151 4.51 -7.26 -6.49
C MET A 151 3.23 -8.12 -6.49
N ILE A 152 2.86 -8.70 -5.36
CA ILE A 152 1.62 -9.49 -5.22
C ILE A 152 0.39 -8.65 -5.56
N LYS A 153 0.28 -7.45 -4.98
CA LYS A 153 -0.84 -6.51 -5.24
C LYS A 153 -0.95 -6.15 -6.73
N CYS A 154 0.18 -6.06 -7.42
CA CYS A 154 0.23 -5.79 -8.86
C CYS A 154 -0.16 -7.01 -9.71
N ILE A 155 0.37 -8.20 -9.38
CA ILE A 155 0.11 -9.46 -10.12
C ILE A 155 -1.35 -9.89 -10.00
N ASP A 156 -1.96 -9.74 -8.82
CA ASP A 156 -3.38 -10.09 -8.58
C ASP A 156 -3.71 -11.57 -8.88
N ALA A 157 -2.84 -12.48 -8.45
CA ALA A 157 -3.04 -13.92 -8.61
C ALA A 157 -2.89 -14.68 -7.28
N MET A 158 -3.61 -15.79 -7.16
CA MET A 158 -3.58 -16.68 -5.99
C MET A 158 -2.43 -17.69 -6.09
N GLY A 159 -2.01 -18.23 -4.95
CA GLY A 159 -1.04 -19.34 -4.89
C GLY A 159 0.41 -18.93 -5.18
N ILE A 160 0.74 -17.64 -5.04
CA ILE A 160 2.12 -17.17 -5.21
C ILE A 160 2.92 -17.44 -3.93
N ASP A 161 4.00 -18.19 -4.06
CA ASP A 161 5.01 -18.34 -3.01
C ASP A 161 6.00 -17.16 -3.09
N PHE A 162 6.13 -16.39 -2.00
CA PHE A 162 6.97 -15.19 -1.95
C PHE A 162 8.45 -15.49 -2.20
N ARG A 163 8.92 -16.64 -1.75
CA ARG A 163 10.31 -17.05 -1.90
C ARG A 163 10.51 -17.68 -3.27
N GLU A 164 9.70 -18.66 -3.64
CA GLU A 164 9.97 -19.43 -4.86
C GLU A 164 9.60 -18.65 -6.14
N HIS A 165 8.61 -17.77 -6.11
CA HIS A 165 8.09 -17.09 -7.31
C HIS A 165 8.48 -15.62 -7.44
N LEU A 166 8.88 -14.94 -6.36
CA LEU A 166 9.23 -13.51 -6.41
C LEU A 166 10.70 -13.31 -6.11
N ARG A 167 11.37 -12.54 -6.99
CA ARG A 167 12.77 -12.17 -6.84
C ARG A 167 12.92 -10.66 -6.82
N ILE A 168 13.64 -10.16 -5.83
CA ILE A 168 14.11 -8.77 -5.77
C ILE A 168 15.54 -8.73 -6.28
N TYR A 169 15.77 -7.94 -7.34
CA TYR A 169 17.12 -7.62 -7.79
C TYR A 169 17.74 -6.55 -6.89
N PRO A 170 19.09 -6.47 -6.81
CA PRO A 170 19.76 -5.42 -6.04
C PRO A 170 19.24 -4.03 -6.44
N PHE A 171 18.89 -3.23 -5.45
CA PHE A 171 18.39 -1.87 -5.63
C PHE A 171 19.12 -0.90 -4.71
N GLN A 172 19.14 0.38 -5.09
CA GLN A 172 19.56 1.47 -4.23
C GLN A 172 18.31 2.11 -3.63
N VAL A 173 18.34 2.38 -2.32
CA VAL A 173 17.27 3.11 -1.66
C VAL A 173 17.39 4.58 -2.03
N GLN A 174 16.37 5.11 -2.70
CA GLN A 174 16.23 6.53 -2.95
C GLN A 174 15.20 7.11 -1.98
N GLU A 175 15.66 8.03 -1.13
CA GLU A 175 14.79 8.80 -0.24
C GLU A 175 14.27 10.02 -1.01
N CYS A 176 13.00 10.00 -1.39
CA CYS A 176 12.41 11.13 -2.12
C CYS A 176 11.87 12.21 -1.16
N ILE A 177 11.29 11.80 -0.02
CA ILE A 177 10.81 12.62 1.11
C ILE A 177 10.84 11.71 2.35
N ASP A 178 11.27 12.22 3.53
CA ASP A 178 11.42 11.49 4.80
C ASP A 178 10.83 10.07 4.84
N ARG A 179 11.68 9.07 4.53
CA ARG A 179 11.42 7.61 4.64
C ARG A 179 10.45 6.97 3.62
N LEU A 180 10.10 7.64 2.53
CA LEU A 180 9.48 6.98 1.37
C LEU A 180 10.54 6.31 0.50
N ILE A 181 10.30 5.04 0.15
CA ILE A 181 11.18 4.30 -0.75
C ILE A 181 10.37 3.93 -1.99
N VAL A 182 10.79 4.47 -3.13
CA VAL A 182 10.25 4.12 -4.44
C VAL A 182 11.15 3.06 -5.06
N ALA A 183 10.61 1.87 -5.30
CA ALA A 183 11.26 0.86 -6.12
C ALA A 183 10.65 0.94 -7.53
N GLU A 184 11.33 1.63 -8.44
CA GLU A 184 10.99 1.55 -9.86
C GLU A 184 11.66 0.34 -10.47
N ASN A 185 10.87 -0.52 -11.11
CA ASN A 185 11.43 -1.58 -11.94
C ASN A 185 12.01 -0.93 -13.21
N THR A 186 13.30 -0.64 -13.22
CA THR A 186 13.97 0.02 -14.36
C THR A 186 14.42 -0.97 -15.44
N GLU A 187 14.11 -2.26 -15.30
CA GLU A 187 14.28 -3.19 -16.41
C GLU A 187 13.09 -3.13 -17.36
N ARG A 188 13.24 -2.34 -18.44
CA ARG A 188 12.72 -2.78 -19.74
C ARG A 188 13.22 -4.21 -19.90
N MET A 189 12.33 -5.19 -19.88
CA MET A 189 12.64 -6.49 -20.43
C MET A 189 13.18 -6.22 -21.83
N LYS A 190 14.50 -6.35 -22.01
CA LYS A 190 15.03 -6.55 -23.34
C LYS A 190 14.41 -7.87 -23.76
N ASP A 191 13.59 -7.82 -24.78
CA ASP A 191 13.29 -9.00 -25.57
C ASP A 191 14.63 -9.68 -25.87
N SER A 192 14.89 -10.78 -25.17
CA SER A 192 15.98 -11.69 -25.45
C SER A 192 15.39 -13.09 -25.52
N GLU A 193 14.86 -13.36 -26.71
CA GLU A 193 15.04 -14.62 -27.47
C GLU A 193 14.82 -15.94 -26.71
N LEU A 194 13.62 -16.51 -26.89
CA LEU A 194 13.41 -17.80 -27.57
C LEU A 194 11.93 -17.97 -27.95
#